data_AF-A0A7S0M387-F1
#
_entry.id   AF-A0A7S0M387-F1
#
_cell.length_a   1.000
_cell.length_b   1.000
_cell.length_c   1.000
_cell.angle_alpha   90.00
_cell.angle_beta   90.00
_cell.angle_gamma   90.00
#
_symmetry.space_group_name_H-M   'P 1'
#
loop_
_entity.id
_entity.type
_entity.pdbx_description
1 polymer ?
#
loop_
_entity_poly.entity_id
_entity_poly.type
_entity_poly.pdbx_seq_one_letter_code
_entity_poly.pdbx_strand_id
1 'polypeptide(L)'
;FDRWFVANSKEEAEAQASAHFGKKVQVIQDEDVLDTWFSSGLFPFSTVGWPNTEDQDFKAFYPNSLLETGWDILFFWVARMVMLGITLTGEVPFQQVFLHAMVRDAHGRKMSKSLGNVIDPLDVIEGITLERLQLRLEQGNLDPKEGEKA
;
A
#
# COMPACT_ATOMS: atom_id res chain seq x y z
N PHE A 1 26.12 12.62 17.54
CA PHE A 1 24.70 12.33 17.32
C PHE A 1 24.32 12.95 16.01
N ASP A 2 24.01 12.12 15.02
CA ASP A 2 23.62 12.58 13.69
C ASP A 2 22.22 13.22 13.79
N ARG A 3 22.10 14.47 13.31
CA ARG A 3 20.87 15.25 13.36
C ARG A 3 20.17 15.15 12.02
N TRP A 4 18.91 14.74 12.05
CA TRP A 4 18.04 14.63 10.88
C TRP A 4 17.35 15.96 10.59
N PHE A 5 17.28 16.31 9.31
CA PHE A 5 16.54 17.46 8.79
C PHE A 5 15.57 16.96 7.72
N VAL A 6 14.30 17.37 7.79
CA VAL A 6 13.26 16.98 6.85
C VAL A 6 12.85 18.22 6.07
N ALA A 7 13.01 18.16 4.74
CA ALA A 7 12.80 19.30 3.85
C ALA A 7 12.40 18.80 2.46
N ASN A 8 11.80 19.67 1.65
CA ASN A 8 11.39 19.34 0.28
C ASN A 8 12.53 19.50 -0.74
N SER A 9 13.64 20.13 -0.34
CA SER A 9 14.84 20.23 -1.16
C SER A 9 16.12 20.17 -0.32
N LYS A 10 17.25 19.92 -1.00
CA LYS A 10 18.57 19.89 -0.36
C LYS A 10 18.96 21.27 0.16
N GLU A 11 18.65 22.33 -0.60
CA GLU A 11 18.94 23.71 -0.22
C GLU A 11 18.20 24.11 1.06
N GLU A 12 16.93 23.71 1.17
CA GLU A 12 16.13 23.92 2.38
C GLU A 12 16.73 23.16 3.57
N ALA A 13 17.11 21.89 3.38
CA ALA A 13 17.78 21.11 4.43
C ALA A 13 19.12 21.74 4.87
N GLU A 14 19.94 22.23 3.93
CA GLU A 14 21.21 22.93 4.22
C GLU A 14 20.98 24.23 5.00
N ALA A 15 19.92 24.97 4.67
CA ALA A 15 19.54 26.19 5.38
C ALA A 15 19.09 25.87 6.82
N GLN A 16 18.23 24.86 7.01
CA GLN A 16 17.81 24.41 8.33
C GLN A 16 19.00 23.93 9.18
N ALA A 17 19.92 23.17 8.57
CA ALA A 17 21.11 22.68 9.24
C ALA A 17 22.07 23.80 9.62
N SER A 18 22.30 24.75 8.71
CA SER A 18 23.18 25.90 8.96
C SER A 18 22.64 26.80 10.07
N ALA A 19 21.32 27.01 10.10
CA ALA A 19 20.66 27.76 11.17
C ALA A 19 20.76 27.04 12.52
N HIS A 20 20.61 25.71 12.55
CA HIS A 20 20.71 24.92 13.76
C HIS A 20 22.12 24.90 14.37
N PHE A 21 23.16 24.78 13.52
CA PHE A 21 24.56 24.68 13.98
C PHE A 21 25.31 26.03 14.03
N GLY A 22 24.71 27.12 13.55
CA GLY A 22 25.32 28.45 13.50
C GLY A 22 26.49 28.58 12.51
N LYS A 23 26.64 27.62 11.59
CA LYS A 23 27.69 27.59 10.56
C LYS A 23 27.24 26.74 9.39
N LYS A 24 27.84 26.97 8.22
CA LYS A 24 27.60 26.11 7.05
C LYS A 24 28.07 24.69 7.34
N VAL A 25 27.17 23.72 7.16
CA VAL A 25 27.45 22.29 7.31
C VAL A 25 27.06 21.56 6.03
N GLN A 26 27.70 20.42 5.80
CA GLN A 26 27.30 19.51 4.74
C GLN A 26 26.12 18.67 5.23
N VAL A 27 25.08 18.58 4.40
CA VAL A 27 23.99 17.60 4.60
C VAL A 27 24.14 16.48 3.58
N ILE A 28 23.80 15.27 4.00
CA ILE A 28 23.82 14.06 3.19
C ILE A 28 22.40 13.49 3.25
N GLN A 29 21.85 13.15 2.09
CA GLN A 29 20.53 12.51 2.02
C GLN A 29 20.66 11.08 2.56
N ASP A 30 19.70 10.68 3.38
CA ASP A 30 19.61 9.31 3.86
C ASP A 30 19.36 8.34 2.70
N GLU A 31 20.06 7.21 2.72
CA GLU A 31 19.96 6.16 1.70
C GLU A 31 18.79 5.21 1.96
N ASP A 32 18.20 5.25 3.17
CA ASP A 32 17.03 4.43 3.49
C ASP A 32 15.79 4.85 2.69
N VAL A 33 14.85 3.90 2.60
CA VAL A 33 13.55 4.08 1.97
C VAL A 33 12.44 3.85 2.98
N LEU A 34 11.28 4.45 2.72
CA LEU A 34 10.10 4.26 3.55
C LEU A 34 9.46 2.90 3.29
N ASP A 35 8.85 2.34 4.33
CA ASP A 35 8.00 1.15 4.23
C ASP A 35 6.84 1.39 3.25
N THR A 36 6.50 0.38 2.46
CA THR A 36 5.37 0.44 1.51
C THR A 36 4.05 0.76 2.23
N TRP A 37 3.89 0.34 3.49
CA TRP A 37 2.71 0.66 4.28
C TRP A 37 2.66 2.12 4.73
N PHE A 38 3.79 2.83 4.75
CA PHE A 38 3.80 4.27 5.03
C PHE A 38 3.08 5.02 3.91
N SER A 39 3.53 4.86 2.66
CA SER A 39 2.90 5.54 1.52
C SER A 39 1.46 5.05 1.29
N SER A 40 1.21 3.75 1.40
CA SER A 40 -0.14 3.18 1.27
C SER A 40 -1.11 3.71 2.33
N GLY A 41 -0.61 4.04 3.52
CA GLY A 41 -1.40 4.63 4.60
C GLY A 41 -1.82 6.08 4.34
N LEU A 42 -1.18 6.79 3.40
CA LEU A 42 -1.56 8.15 3.03
C LEU A 42 -2.68 8.20 1.97
N PHE A 43 -3.00 7.04 1.38
CA PHE A 43 -3.91 6.92 0.23
C PHE A 43 -5.25 7.67 0.34
N PRO A 44 -5.95 7.67 1.50
CA PRO A 44 -7.28 8.29 1.59
C PRO A 44 -7.29 9.80 1.29
N PHE A 45 -6.17 10.49 1.50
CA PHE A 45 -6.10 11.94 1.35
C PHE A 45 -5.03 12.39 0.35
N SER A 46 -3.96 11.61 0.15
CA SER A 46 -2.88 11.96 -0.81
C SER A 46 -3.35 11.97 -2.27
N THR A 47 -4.49 11.35 -2.55
CA THR A 47 -5.07 11.26 -3.90
C THR A 47 -5.99 12.43 -4.25
N VAL A 48 -6.34 13.28 -3.27
CA VAL A 48 -7.35 14.34 -3.40
C VAL A 48 -6.78 15.71 -3.01
N GLY A 49 -5.55 16.02 -3.43
CA GLY A 49 -4.98 17.36 -3.28
C GLY A 49 -4.23 17.65 -1.97
N TRP A 50 -4.18 16.70 -1.02
CA TRP A 50 -3.29 16.81 0.14
C TRP A 50 -1.81 16.89 -0.31
N PRO A 51 -0.95 17.73 0.30
CA PRO A 51 -1.11 18.41 1.60
C PRO A 51 -1.87 19.74 1.59
N ASN A 52 -2.38 20.20 0.45
CA ASN A 52 -3.18 21.43 0.40
C ASN A 52 -4.63 21.13 0.84
N THR A 53 -4.93 21.33 2.11
CA THR A 53 -6.29 21.12 2.65
C THR A 53 -7.32 22.15 2.16
N GLU A 54 -6.87 23.24 1.53
CA GLU A 54 -7.75 24.21 0.90
C GLU A 54 -8.22 23.79 -0.49
N ASP A 55 -7.63 22.73 -1.05
CA ASP A 55 -7.98 22.17 -2.35
C ASP A 55 -9.46 21.76 -2.42
N GLN A 56 -10.07 21.93 -3.59
CA GLN A 56 -11.48 21.64 -3.79
C GLN A 56 -11.76 20.14 -3.69
N ASP A 57 -10.86 19.30 -4.20
CA ASP A 57 -11.04 17.84 -4.16
C ASP A 57 -10.87 17.34 -2.72
N PHE A 58 -9.94 17.92 -1.96
CA PHE A 58 -9.74 17.55 -0.55
C PHE A 58 -11.02 17.78 0.24
N LYS A 59 -11.60 18.98 0.13
CA LYS A 59 -12.84 19.35 0.84
C LYS A 59 -14.07 18.58 0.36
N ALA A 60 -14.10 18.15 -0.90
CA ALA A 60 -15.24 17.46 -1.47
C ALA A 60 -15.24 15.96 -1.15
N PHE A 61 -14.05 15.34 -1.10
CA PHE A 61 -13.93 13.88 -1.09
C PHE A 61 -13.29 13.29 0.17
N TYR A 62 -12.66 14.11 1.02
CA TYR A 62 -12.13 13.69 2.32
C TYR A 62 -12.93 14.31 3.47
N PRO A 63 -13.35 13.52 4.49
CA PRO A 63 -13.11 12.07 4.65
C PRO A 63 -14.03 11.21 3.78
N ASN A 64 -13.54 10.04 3.39
CA ASN A 64 -14.24 9.14 2.47
C ASN A 64 -15.46 8.48 3.14
N SER A 65 -16.48 8.11 2.36
CA SER A 65 -17.67 7.45 2.94
C SER A 65 -17.43 5.97 3.28
N LEU A 66 -16.70 5.24 2.43
CA LEU A 66 -16.52 3.79 2.54
C LEU A 66 -15.11 3.37 2.11
N LEU A 67 -14.49 2.47 2.88
CA LEU A 67 -13.34 1.67 2.47
C LEU A 67 -13.76 0.20 2.36
N GLU A 68 -13.64 -0.36 1.15
CA GLU A 68 -13.80 -1.79 0.92
C GLU A 68 -12.43 -2.48 0.83
N THR A 69 -12.24 -3.56 1.60
CA THR A 69 -11.03 -4.38 1.50
C THR A 69 -11.20 -5.78 2.09
N GLY A 70 -10.22 -6.65 1.89
CA GLY A 70 -10.13 -7.94 2.57
C GLY A 70 -9.71 -7.78 4.03
N TRP A 71 -10.22 -8.65 4.90
CA TRP A 71 -9.88 -8.59 6.33
C TRP A 71 -8.40 -8.91 6.64
N ASP A 72 -7.66 -9.45 5.67
CA ASP A 72 -6.27 -9.88 5.79
C ASP A 72 -5.26 -8.73 5.89
N ILE A 73 -5.63 -7.52 5.45
CA ILE A 73 -4.77 -6.32 5.55
C ILE A 73 -5.31 -5.26 6.52
N LEU A 74 -6.23 -5.64 7.42
CA LEU A 74 -6.82 -4.74 8.42
C LEU A 74 -5.76 -3.98 9.24
N PHE A 75 -4.75 -4.69 9.76
CA PHE A 75 -3.70 -4.05 10.58
C PHE A 75 -2.59 -3.40 9.76
N PHE A 76 -2.25 -3.98 8.62
CA PHE A 76 -1.17 -3.48 7.77
C PHE A 76 -1.58 -2.20 7.03
N TRP A 77 -2.86 -2.08 6.65
CA TRP A 77 -3.33 -0.97 5.83
C TRP A 77 -4.39 -0.11 6.53
N VAL A 78 -5.54 -0.68 6.90
CA VAL A 78 -6.67 0.10 7.44
C VAL A 78 -6.27 0.85 8.70
N ALA A 79 -5.63 0.16 9.66
CA ALA A 79 -5.16 0.78 10.89
C ALA A 79 -4.11 1.87 10.65
N ARG A 80 -3.23 1.70 9.65
CA ARG A 80 -2.23 2.72 9.27
C ARG A 80 -2.88 3.95 8.65
N MET A 81 -3.88 3.77 7.79
CA MET A 81 -4.67 4.87 7.24
C MET A 81 -5.36 5.67 8.35
N VAL A 82 -5.99 5.00 9.32
CA VAL A 82 -6.63 5.68 10.46
C VAL A 82 -5.60 6.46 11.28
N MET A 83 -4.47 5.83 11.63
CA MET A 83 -3.40 6.47 12.39
C MET A 83 -2.86 7.72 11.68
N LEU A 84 -2.51 7.60 10.40
CA LEU A 84 -1.92 8.70 9.64
C LEU A 84 -2.94 9.78 9.30
N GLY A 85 -4.19 9.42 8.98
CA GLY A 85 -5.28 10.39 8.79
C GLY A 85 -5.45 11.26 10.03
N ILE A 86 -5.67 10.65 11.19
CA ILE A 86 -5.82 11.40 12.45
C ILE A 86 -4.58 12.27 12.74
N THR A 87 -3.38 11.75 12.48
CA THR A 87 -2.13 12.48 12.76
C THR A 87 -1.90 13.67 11.82
N LEU A 88 -2.24 13.54 10.53
CA LEU A 88 -1.85 14.49 9.49
C LEU A 88 -2.99 15.42 9.06
N THR A 89 -4.24 15.02 9.25
CA THR A 89 -5.44 15.80 8.88
C THR A 89 -6.32 16.13 10.08
N GLY A 90 -6.17 15.41 11.21
CA GLY A 90 -7.03 15.55 12.39
C GLY A 90 -8.35 14.78 12.29
N GLU A 91 -8.61 14.09 11.18
CA GLU A 91 -9.87 13.40 10.91
C GLU A 91 -9.68 11.90 10.68
N VAL A 92 -10.73 11.12 10.95
CA VAL A 92 -10.77 9.70 10.59
C VAL A 92 -10.99 9.62 9.07
N PRO A 93 -10.15 8.89 8.31
CA PRO A 93 -10.13 8.96 6.85
C PRO A 93 -11.37 8.36 6.16
N PHE A 94 -12.15 7.55 6.85
CA PHE A 94 -13.36 6.94 6.32
C PHE A 94 -14.40 6.70 7.41
N GLN A 95 -15.68 6.80 7.06
CA GLN A 95 -16.79 6.60 8.01
C GLN A 95 -17.13 5.12 8.21
N GLN A 96 -16.98 4.30 7.17
CA GLN A 96 -17.32 2.88 7.18
C GLN A 96 -16.20 2.04 6.57
N VAL A 97 -15.97 0.86 7.14
CA VAL A 97 -15.07 -0.15 6.59
C VAL A 97 -15.87 -1.42 6.30
N PHE A 98 -15.92 -1.81 5.04
CA PHE A 98 -16.50 -3.07 4.60
C PHE A 98 -15.41 -4.10 4.38
N LEU A 99 -15.42 -5.15 5.22
CA LEU A 99 -14.47 -6.25 5.13
C LEU A 99 -15.10 -7.44 4.42
N HIS A 100 -14.72 -7.66 3.16
CA HIS A 100 -15.21 -8.79 2.40
C HIS A 100 -14.44 -10.08 2.74
N ALA A 101 -15.07 -11.22 2.45
CA ALA A 101 -14.45 -12.53 2.60
C ALA A 101 -13.29 -12.71 1.61
N MET A 102 -12.38 -13.62 1.94
CA MET A 102 -11.26 -13.99 1.06
C MET A 102 -11.67 -15.12 0.15
N VAL A 103 -11.28 -15.02 -1.13
CA VAL A 103 -11.44 -16.11 -2.08
C VAL A 103 -10.42 -17.21 -1.76
N ARG A 104 -10.89 -18.45 -1.76
CA ARG A 104 -10.14 -19.63 -1.36
C ARG A 104 -10.05 -20.64 -2.51
N ASP A 105 -9.02 -21.47 -2.49
CA ASP A 105 -8.90 -22.60 -3.41
C ASP A 105 -9.86 -23.74 -3.05
N ALA A 106 -9.88 -24.80 -3.86
CA ALA A 106 -10.73 -25.98 -3.68
C ALA A 106 -10.48 -26.72 -2.35
N HIS A 107 -9.33 -26.50 -1.71
CA HIS A 107 -8.96 -27.08 -0.42
C HIS A 107 -9.20 -26.11 0.75
N GLY A 108 -9.81 -24.94 0.50
CA GLY A 108 -10.10 -23.93 1.50
C GLY A 108 -8.90 -23.07 1.91
N ARG A 109 -7.74 -23.18 1.22
CA ARG A 109 -6.57 -22.34 1.48
C ARG A 109 -6.78 -20.96 0.86
N LYS A 110 -6.22 -19.92 1.48
CA LYS A 110 -6.21 -18.57 0.88
C LYS A 110 -5.50 -18.64 -0.47
N MET A 111 -6.09 -18.05 -1.51
CA MET A 111 -5.39 -17.91 -2.78
C MET A 111 -4.27 -16.89 -2.64
N SER A 112 -3.04 -17.28 -3.01
CA SER A 112 -1.89 -16.38 -3.02
C SER A 112 -0.87 -16.78 -4.09
N LYS A 113 -0.24 -15.78 -4.71
CA LYS A 113 0.82 -16.02 -5.72
C LYS A 113 1.97 -16.86 -5.17
N SER A 114 2.27 -16.73 -3.88
CA SER A 114 3.31 -17.50 -3.20
C SER A 114 3.00 -18.99 -3.11
N LEU A 115 1.72 -19.36 -2.99
CA LEU A 115 1.28 -20.75 -2.91
C LEU A 115 1.01 -21.34 -4.31
N GLY A 116 1.02 -20.51 -5.36
CA GLY A 116 0.78 -20.94 -6.74
C GLY A 116 -0.66 -21.37 -7.02
N ASN A 117 -1.58 -21.21 -6.07
CA ASN A 117 -2.97 -21.67 -6.16
C ASN A 117 -3.95 -20.59 -6.67
N VAL A 118 -3.45 -19.61 -7.42
CA VAL A 118 -4.25 -18.49 -7.94
C VAL A 118 -4.88 -18.89 -9.26
N ILE A 119 -6.17 -18.61 -9.42
CA ILE A 119 -6.86 -18.66 -10.70
C ILE A 119 -6.90 -17.25 -11.28
N ASP A 120 -6.50 -17.08 -12.55
CA ASP A 120 -6.61 -15.81 -13.23
C ASP A 120 -8.09 -15.48 -13.51
N PRO A 121 -8.60 -14.32 -13.08
CA PRO A 121 -9.99 -13.94 -13.35
C PRO A 121 -10.32 -13.90 -14.85
N LEU A 122 -9.35 -13.62 -15.73
CA LEU A 122 -9.60 -13.61 -17.18
C LEU A 122 -9.89 -15.01 -17.72
N ASP A 123 -9.22 -16.04 -17.19
CA ASP A 123 -9.47 -17.43 -17.57
C ASP A 123 -10.89 -17.88 -17.20
N VAL A 124 -11.46 -17.31 -16.13
CA VAL A 124 -12.84 -17.57 -15.69
C VAL A 124 -13.85 -16.83 -16.58
N ILE A 125 -13.53 -15.61 -17.01
CA ILE A 125 -14.43 -14.75 -17.80
C ILE A 125 -14.47 -15.19 -19.26
N GLU A 126 -13.30 -15.36 -19.88
CA GLU A 126 -13.15 -15.63 -21.32
C GLU A 126 -13.09 -17.13 -21.63
N GLY A 127 -12.85 -17.95 -20.61
CA GLY A 127 -12.54 -19.37 -20.76
C GLY A 127 -11.07 -19.61 -21.09
N ILE A 128 -10.58 -20.78 -20.75
CA ILE A 128 -9.22 -21.23 -21.03
C ILE A 128 -9.24 -22.68 -21.53
N THR A 129 -8.34 -23.02 -22.46
CA THR A 129 -8.16 -24.42 -22.87
C THR A 129 -7.34 -25.18 -21.84
N LEU A 130 -7.52 -26.50 -21.78
CA LEU A 130 -6.77 -27.33 -20.83
C LEU A 130 -5.26 -27.20 -21.02
N GLU A 131 -4.77 -27.14 -22.26
CA GLU A 131 -3.33 -27.03 -22.53
C GLU A 131 -2.75 -25.71 -22.02
N ARG A 132 -3.49 -24.59 -22.19
CA ARG A 132 -3.06 -23.28 -21.68
C ARG A 132 -3.08 -23.23 -20.16
N LEU A 133 -4.05 -23.88 -19.54
CA LEU A 133 -4.14 -23.96 -18.07
C LEU A 133 -2.96 -24.76 -17.50
N GLN A 134 -2.62 -25.91 -18.11
CA GLN A 134 -1.47 -26.73 -17.73
C GLN A 134 -0.15 -25.96 -17.87
N LEU A 135 0.06 -25.26 -18.99
CA LEU A 135 1.26 -24.45 -19.20
C LEU A 135 1.43 -23.36 -18.13
N ARG A 136 0.33 -22.75 -17.68
CA ARG A 136 0.35 -21.75 -16.60
C ARG A 136 0.71 -22.36 -15.25
N LEU A 137 0.21 -23.56 -14.96
CA LEU A 137 0.56 -24.28 -13.73
C LEU A 137 2.06 -24.60 -13.70
N GLU A 138 2.64 -25.03 -14.82
CA GLU A 138 4.08 -25.30 -14.94
C GLU A 138 4.96 -24.06 -14.77
N GLN A 139 4.48 -22.89 -15.20
CA GLN A 139 5.17 -21.60 -15.02
C GLN A 139 4.94 -20.97 -13.63
N GLY A 140 4.03 -21.53 -12.85
CA GLY A 140 3.61 -21.00 -11.56
C GLY A 140 4.53 -21.40 -10.40
N ASN A 141 4.16 -20.96 -9.21
CA ASN A 141 4.85 -21.31 -7.96
C ASN A 141 4.21 -22.53 -7.25
N LEU A 142 3.48 -23.37 -7.98
CA LEU A 142 2.78 -24.50 -7.37
C LEU A 142 3.80 -25.51 -6.84
N ASP A 143 3.52 -26.12 -5.68
CA ASP A 143 4.36 -27.20 -5.16
C ASP A 143 4.42 -28.35 -6.19
N PRO A 144 5.61 -28.84 -6.57
CA PRO A 144 5.75 -29.94 -7.53
C PRO A 144 4.89 -31.17 -7.21
N LYS A 145 4.67 -31.46 -5.92
CA LYS A 145 3.84 -32.59 -5.47
C LYS A 145 2.35 -32.42 -5.79
N GLU A 146 1.89 -31.18 -5.93
CA GLU A 146 0.53 -30.87 -6.37
C GLU A 146 0.43 -30.91 -7.90
N GLY A 147 1.49 -30.52 -8.60
CA GLY A 147 1.57 -30.62 -10.07
C GLY A 147 1.48 -32.06 -10.59
N GLU A 148 2.10 -33.03 -9.90
CA GLU A 148 2.01 -34.45 -10.28
C GLU A 148 0.57 -35.03 -10.19
N LYS A 149 -0.33 -34.35 -9.47
CA LYS A 149 -1.72 -34.77 -9.26
C LYS A 149 -2.74 -34.00 -10.10
N ALA A 150 -2.30 -32.96 -10.81
CA ALA A 150 -3.13 -32.03 -11.56
C ALA A 150 -3.30 -32.47 -13.03
#